data_AF-A0A368FF94-F1
#
_entry.id   AF-A0A368FF94-F1
#
_cell.length_a   1.000
_cell.length_b   1.000
_cell.length_c   1.000
_cell.angle_alpha   90.00
_cell.angle_beta   90.00
_cell.angle_gamma   90.00
#
_symmetry.space_group_name_H-M   'P 1'
#
loop_
_entity.id
_entity.type
_entity.pdbx_description
1 polymer ?
#
loop_
_entity_poly.entity_id
_entity_poly.type
_entity_poly.pdbx_seq_one_letter_code
_entity_poly.pdbx_strand_id
1 'polypeptide(L)'
;MVGPRRQYTVKHVRVFKKPPGCSSLPSEVFTSPSSASCGVSLDVGKEYLLSGSYDNKTLSSGSCGQISSDDPNDSFFGIVPEWKDVSANFLEQIEGFKC
;
A
#
# COMPACT_ATOMS: atom_id res chain seq x y z
N MET A 1 14.75 18.95 -7.20
CA MET A 1 15.65 17.94 -6.61
C MET A 1 14.77 16.80 -6.11
N VAL A 2 14.84 15.61 -6.72
CA VAL A 2 14.10 14.44 -6.23
C VAL A 2 14.86 13.93 -5.01
N GLY A 3 14.27 14.06 -3.82
CA GLY A 3 14.85 13.56 -2.59
C GLY A 3 15.10 12.04 -2.65
N PRO A 4 15.95 11.49 -1.76
CA PRO A 4 16.21 10.06 -1.73
C PRO A 4 14.89 9.30 -1.61
N ARG A 5 14.69 8.25 -2.41
CA ARG A 5 13.53 7.36 -2.32
C ARG A 5 13.99 6.04 -1.73
N ARG A 6 13.25 5.50 -0.75
CA ARG A 6 13.47 4.15 -0.26
C ARG A 6 12.74 3.19 -1.20
N GLN A 7 13.42 2.11 -1.55
CA GLN A 7 12.89 1.07 -2.44
C GLN A 7 12.71 -0.23 -1.66
N TYR A 8 11.57 -0.87 -1.86
CA TYR A 8 11.25 -2.19 -1.34
C TYR A 8 10.93 -3.13 -2.49
N THR A 9 11.48 -4.34 -2.43
CA THR A 9 11.11 -5.42 -3.35
C THR A 9 10.02 -6.25 -2.69
N VAL A 10 8.82 -6.21 -3.24
CA VAL A 10 7.64 -6.90 -2.72
C VAL A 10 7.17 -7.97 -3.69
N LYS A 11 6.49 -8.97 -3.14
CA LYS A 11 5.74 -9.96 -3.91
C LYS A 11 4.25 -9.64 -3.79
N HIS A 12 3.61 -9.37 -4.93
CA HIS A 12 2.16 -9.17 -4.98
C HIS A 12 1.45 -10.49 -4.70
N VAL A 13 0.91 -10.66 -3.49
CA VAL A 13 0.12 -11.84 -3.11
C VAL A 13 -1.28 -11.74 -3.72
N ARG A 14 -1.90 -10.56 -3.63
CA ARG A 14 -3.24 -10.28 -4.15
C ARG A 14 -3.31 -8.85 -4.67
N VAL A 15 -3.99 -8.63 -5.79
CA VAL A 15 -4.15 -7.31 -6.42
C VAL A 15 -5.63 -6.99 -6.50
N PHE A 16 -6.07 -6.03 -5.68
CA PHE A 16 -7.47 -5.58 -5.65
C PHE A 16 -7.77 -4.56 -6.75
N LYS A 17 -6.83 -3.64 -7.00
CA LYS A 17 -6.96 -2.60 -8.02
C LYS A 17 -5.66 -2.48 -8.80
N LYS A 18 -5.79 -2.35 -10.12
CA LYS A 18 -4.67 -2.12 -11.03
C LYS A 18 -4.97 -0.95 -11.97
N PRO A 19 -3.97 -0.16 -12.36
CA PRO A 19 -4.14 0.90 -13.35
C PRO A 19 -4.52 0.30 -14.71
N PRO A 20 -5.36 0.98 -15.51
CA PRO A 20 -5.75 0.52 -16.83
C PRO A 20 -4.52 0.42 -17.75
N GLY A 21 -4.42 -0.69 -18.49
CA GLY A 21 -3.27 -0.95 -19.37
C GLY A 21 -2.05 -1.58 -18.70
N CYS A 22 -2.11 -1.90 -17.40
CA CYS A 22 -1.05 -2.63 -16.71
C CYS A 22 -1.42 -4.12 -16.56
N SER A 23 -0.70 -4.99 -17.27
CA SER A 23 -0.90 -6.45 -17.17
C SER A 23 -0.31 -7.03 -15.89
N SER A 24 0.82 -6.50 -15.42
CA SER A 24 1.50 -6.94 -14.20
C SER A 24 2.12 -5.75 -13.48
N LEU A 25 1.85 -5.63 -12.19
CA LEU A 25 2.40 -4.59 -11.32
C LEU A 25 3.90 -4.88 -11.07
N PRO A 26 4.78 -3.86 -11.06
CA PRO A 26 6.19 -4.04 -10.74
C PRO A 26 6.35 -4.48 -9.29
N SER A 27 7.32 -5.35 -9.02
CA SER A 27 7.67 -5.77 -7.66
C SER A 27 8.40 -4.68 -6.86
N GLU A 28 8.88 -3.64 -7.52
CA GLU A 28 9.59 -2.54 -6.88
C GLU A 28 8.60 -1.46 -6.48
N VAL A 29 8.52 -1.20 -5.17
CA VAL A 29 7.70 -0.15 -4.58
C VAL A 29 8.62 0.90 -3.98
N PHE A 30 8.40 2.15 -4.37
CA PHE A 30 9.13 3.29 -3.90
C PHE A 30 8.34 4.03 -2.83
N THR A 31 9.03 4.55 -1.84
CA THR A 31 8.43 5.38 -0.80
C THR A 31 9.40 6.44 -0.32
N SER A 32 8.89 7.44 0.40
CA SER A 32 9.73 8.42 1.06
C SER A 32 10.53 7.75 2.19
N PRO A 33 11.79 8.15 2.42
CA PRO A 33 12.65 7.53 3.43
C PRO A 33 12.31 7.97 4.86
N SER A 34 11.56 9.06 5.01
CA SER A 34 11.19 9.65 6.30
C SER A 34 9.69 9.62 6.48
N SER A 35 9.24 9.21 7.67
CA SER A 35 7.82 9.22 8.07
C SER A 35 7.22 10.63 8.00
N ALA A 36 8.04 11.67 8.26
CA ALA A 36 7.65 13.08 8.11
C ALA A 36 7.30 13.48 6.66
N SER A 37 7.73 12.69 5.67
CA SER A 37 7.42 12.85 4.25
C SER A 37 6.46 11.78 3.74
N CYS A 38 5.61 11.27 4.63
CA CYS A 38 4.70 10.15 4.37
C CYS A 38 5.40 8.84 3.97
N GLY A 39 6.63 8.62 4.43
CA GLY A 39 7.37 7.39 4.19
C GLY A 39 6.77 6.19 4.89
N VAL A 40 6.70 5.06 4.21
CA VAL A 40 6.26 3.80 4.82
C VAL A 40 7.45 2.93 5.20
N SER A 41 7.30 2.17 6.28
CA SER A 41 8.27 1.17 6.71
C SER A 41 7.64 -0.21 6.60
N LEU A 42 8.27 -1.09 5.83
CA LEU A 42 7.85 -2.46 5.64
C LEU A 42 8.94 -3.39 6.17
N ASP A 43 8.53 -4.44 6.89
CA ASP A 43 9.44 -5.47 7.38
C ASP A 43 9.41 -6.71 6.46
N VAL A 44 10.56 -7.38 6.38
CA VAL A 44 10.71 -8.59 5.57
C VAL A 44 9.94 -9.75 6.22
N GLY A 45 9.17 -10.49 5.42
CA GLY A 45 8.41 -11.67 5.86
C GLY A 45 7.03 -11.36 6.44
N LYS A 46 6.65 -10.08 6.47
CA LYS A 46 5.29 -9.64 6.83
C LYS A 46 4.49 -9.31 5.56
N GLU A 47 3.18 -9.46 5.68
CA GLU A 47 2.23 -9.14 4.62
C GLU A 47 1.54 -7.82 4.97
N TYR A 48 1.41 -6.94 4.00
CA TYR A 48 0.85 -5.61 4.20
C TYR A 48 -0.14 -5.29 3.09
N LEU A 49 -1.19 -4.56 3.44
CA LEU A 49 -2.11 -3.98 2.48
C LEU A 49 -1.55 -2.62 2.03
N LEU A 50 -1.06 -2.59 0.80
CA LEU A 50 -0.45 -1.41 0.20
C LEU A 50 -1.34 -0.82 -0.88
N SER A 51 -1.43 0.50 -0.87
CA SER A 51 -2.05 1.32 -1.88
C SER A 51 -1.13 2.49 -2.21
N GLY A 52 -1.33 3.06 -3.39
CA GLY A 52 -0.46 4.10 -3.87
C GLY A 52 -0.73 4.43 -5.33
N SER A 53 0.23 5.14 -5.90
CA SER A 53 0.17 5.66 -7.23
C SER A 53 1.10 4.88 -8.15
N TYR A 54 0.66 4.68 -9.38
CA TYR A 54 1.47 4.12 -10.44
C TYR A 54 1.74 5.21 -11.47
N ASP A 55 3.01 5.59 -11.60
CA ASP A 55 3.47 6.57 -12.58
C ASP A 55 4.72 6.04 -13.29
N ASN A 56 4.82 6.23 -14.60
CA ASN A 56 6.01 5.85 -15.39
C ASN A 56 6.57 4.45 -15.06
N LYS A 57 5.70 3.43 -15.03
CA LYS A 57 6.04 2.03 -14.68
C LYS A 57 6.59 1.82 -13.27
N THR A 58 6.47 2.82 -12.40
CA THR A 58 6.99 2.83 -11.04
C THR A 58 5.81 2.88 -10.07
N LEU A 59 5.80 1.96 -9.09
CA LEU A 59 4.84 2.04 -7.99
C LEU A 59 5.42 2.90 -6.88
N SER A 60 4.64 3.88 -6.43
CA SER A 60 4.96 4.71 -5.29
C SER A 60 3.87 4.57 -4.24
N SER A 61 4.24 4.19 -3.02
CA SER A 61 3.33 4.10 -1.88
C SER A 61 3.80 5.02 -0.76
N GLY A 62 2.85 5.63 -0.07
CA GLY A 62 3.10 6.59 1.00
C GLY A 62 1.96 6.54 2.01
N SER A 63 2.27 6.88 3.26
CA SER A 63 1.33 6.79 4.38
C SER A 63 0.07 7.63 4.18
N CYS A 64 0.21 8.80 3.55
CA CYS A 64 -0.84 9.79 3.42
C CYS A 64 -1.91 9.43 2.36
N GLY A 65 -1.73 8.35 1.63
CA GLY A 65 -2.70 7.84 0.64
C GLY A 65 -3.11 6.39 0.89
N GLN A 66 -2.82 5.86 2.09
CA GLN A 66 -3.16 4.50 2.44
C GLN A 66 -4.67 4.32 2.68
N ILE A 67 -5.17 3.13 2.37
CA ILE A 67 -6.56 2.76 2.64
C ILE A 67 -6.66 2.45 4.13
N SER A 68 -7.57 3.14 4.81
CA SER A 68 -7.92 2.90 6.20
C SER A 68 -9.40 2.54 6.30
N SER A 69 -9.74 1.71 7.27
CA SER A 69 -11.12 1.48 7.69
C SER A 69 -11.65 2.76 8.37
N ASP A 70 -12.90 3.12 8.14
CA ASP A 70 -13.60 4.20 8.88
C ASP A 70 -14.05 3.74 10.28
N ASP A 71 -14.00 2.43 10.54
CA ASP A 71 -14.42 1.84 11.79
C ASP A 71 -13.54 2.31 12.98
N PRO A 72 -14.13 2.98 13.99
CA PRO A 72 -13.39 3.47 15.15
C PRO A 72 -12.88 2.35 16.09
N ASN A 73 -13.29 1.10 15.85
CA ASN A 73 -12.79 -0.09 16.55
C ASN A 73 -11.62 -0.77 15.82
N ASP A 74 -11.36 -0.42 14.57
CA ASP A 74 -10.27 -0.98 13.77
C ASP A 74 -8.97 -0.27 14.20
N SER A 75 -8.27 -0.85 15.18
CA SER A 75 -7.08 -0.28 15.83
C SER A 75 -5.82 -0.32 14.97
N PHE A 76 -5.93 -0.14 13.65
CA PHE A 76 -4.74 0.01 12.82
C PHE A 76 -4.13 1.39 13.00
N PHE A 77 -3.37 1.55 14.09
CA PHE A 77 -2.62 2.75 14.47
C PHE A 77 -1.36 3.00 13.62
N GLY A 78 -1.10 2.14 12.64
CA GLY A 78 0.08 2.21 11.79
C GLY A 78 -0.17 2.91 10.46
N ILE A 79 0.88 3.51 9.93
CA ILE A 79 0.94 4.16 8.61
C ILE A 79 0.53 3.20 7.47
N VAL A 80 0.71 1.88 7.61
CA VAL A 80 0.37 0.84 6.62
C VAL A 80 -0.25 -0.38 7.31
N PRO A 81 -1.49 -0.80 6.96
CA PRO A 81 -2.12 -2.01 7.50
C PRO A 81 -1.30 -3.28 7.25
N GLU A 82 -0.97 -4.02 8.31
CA GLU A 82 -0.52 -5.41 8.23
C GLU A 82 -1.71 -6.29 7.86
N TRP A 83 -1.51 -7.21 6.92
CA TRP A 83 -2.58 -8.07 6.39
C TRP A 83 -3.33 -8.86 7.47
N LYS A 84 -2.65 -9.24 8.56
CA LYS A 84 -3.24 -9.97 9.68
C LYS A 84 -4.24 -9.15 10.50
N ASP A 85 -4.11 -7.83 10.45
CA ASP A 85 -4.96 -6.89 11.19
C ASP A 85 -6.14 -6.40 10.33
N VAL A 86 -6.13 -6.73 9.04
CA VAL A 86 -7.19 -6.33 8.11
C VAL A 86 -8.46 -7.15 8.39
N SER A 87 -9.47 -6.49 8.94
CA SER A 87 -10.78 -7.08 9.25
C SER A 87 -11.47 -7.62 7.99
N ALA A 88 -12.15 -8.77 8.11
CA ALA A 88 -12.87 -9.40 7.00
C ALA A 88 -13.93 -8.49 6.38
N ASN A 89 -14.61 -7.68 7.20
CA ASN A 89 -15.61 -6.73 6.72
C ASN A 89 -15.00 -5.65 5.80
N PHE A 90 -13.82 -5.16 6.14
CA PHE A 90 -13.08 -4.20 5.32
C PHE A 90 -12.54 -4.84 4.03
N LEU A 91 -12.15 -6.12 4.06
CA LEU A 91 -11.82 -6.87 2.84
C LEU A 91 -13.01 -6.97 1.90
N GLU A 92 -14.21 -7.29 2.41
CA GLU A 92 -15.43 -7.32 1.59
C GLU A 92 -15.73 -5.95 0.96
N GLN A 93 -15.50 -4.86 1.70
CA GLN A 93 -15.63 -3.50 1.16
C GLN A 93 -14.64 -3.23 0.02
N ILE A 94 -13.37 -3.60 0.18
CA ILE A 94 -12.32 -3.41 -0.84
C ILE A 94 -12.60 -4.27 -2.08
N GLU A 95 -13.01 -5.54 -1.90
CA GLU A 95 -13.32 -6.44 -3.00
C GLU A 95 -14.61 -6.07 -3.74
N GLY A 96 -15.61 -5.57 -3.00
CA GLY A 96 -16.87 -5.11 -3.56
C GLY A 96 -16.77 -3.80 -4.33
N PHE A 97 -15.73 -2.99 -4.08
CA PHE A 97 -15.53 -1.71 -4.73
C PHE A 97 -15.08 -1.87 -6.19
N LYS A 98 -16.04 -1.83 -7.13
CA LYS A 98 -15.78 -1.70 -8.57
C LYS A 98 -15.84 -0.23 -9.00
N CYS A 99 -14.78 0.22 -9.68
CA CYS A 99 -14.76 1.51 -10.38
C CYS A 99 -15.69 1.52 -11.60
#